data_AF-A0A953Z1T9-F1
#
_entry.id   AF-A0A953Z1T9-F1
#
_cell.length_a   1.000
_cell.length_b   1.000
_cell.length_c   1.000
_cell.angle_alpha   90.00
_cell.angle_beta   90.00
_cell.angle_gamma   90.00
#
_symmetry.space_group_name_H-M   'P 1'
#
loop_
_entity.id
_entity.type
_entity.pdbx_description
1 polymer ?
#
loop_
_entity_poly.entity_id
_entity_poly.type
_entity_poly.pdbx_seq_one_letter_code
_entity_poly.pdbx_strand_id
1 'polypeptide(L)'
;MERHCDNAEKLAAFLVDHPRVTKVLYPGLASHVNHDVAAKQMKRFGGMISFEIDGSVADGVKVVSGRRFWTLGESLGGVESLIEHPCSMTHASIPKELRQAAGLEDGLIRCSAGIEGIDDLLADLDEGLRSF
;
A
#
# COMPACT_ATOMS: atom_id res chain seq x y z
N MET A 1 5.82 -16.68 3.56
CA MET A 1 4.68 -16.05 4.27
C MET A 1 5.06 -15.30 5.54
N GLU A 2 5.85 -15.87 6.46
CA GLU A 2 6.25 -15.17 7.70
C GLU A 2 6.88 -13.80 7.41
N ARG A 3 7.93 -13.78 6.57
CA ARG A 3 8.60 -12.54 6.18
C ARG A 3 7.66 -11.51 5.53
N HIS A 4 6.76 -11.95 4.64
CA HIS A 4 5.76 -11.05 4.03
C HIS A 4 4.89 -10.38 5.09
N CYS A 5 4.45 -11.14 6.10
CA CYS A 5 3.62 -10.59 7.17
C CYS A 5 4.43 -9.65 8.07
N ASP A 6 5.67 -10.01 8.42
CA ASP A 6 6.56 -9.15 9.22
C ASP A 6 6.82 -7.81 8.54
N ASN A 7 7.10 -7.84 7.23
CA ASN A 7 7.32 -6.64 6.45
C ASN A 7 6.04 -5.81 6.34
N ALA A 8 4.90 -6.44 6.10
CA ALA A 8 3.61 -5.77 6.00
C ALA A 8 3.16 -5.09 7.29
N GLU A 9 3.35 -5.73 8.44
CA GLU A 9 3.03 -5.14 9.75
C GLU A 9 3.87 -3.89 10.03
N LYS A 10 5.17 -3.94 9.71
CA LYS A 10 6.07 -2.79 9.84
C LYS A 10 5.75 -1.68 8.85
N LEU A 11 5.44 -2.02 7.60
CA LEU A 11 4.97 -1.06 6.59
C LEU A 11 3.68 -0.37 7.04
N ALA A 12 2.69 -1.14 7.52
CA ALA A 12 1.43 -0.58 7.99
C ALA A 12 1.64 0.37 9.17
N ALA A 13 2.48 0.00 10.15
CA ALA A 13 2.81 0.88 11.28
C ALA A 13 3.50 2.17 10.82
N PHE A 14 4.51 2.06 9.95
CA PHE A 14 5.18 3.22 9.36
C PHE A 14 4.22 4.16 8.63
N LEU A 15 3.31 3.59 7.81
CA LEU A 15 2.34 4.36 7.04
C LEU A 15 1.32 5.07 7.93
N VAL A 16 0.90 4.46 9.04
CA VAL A 16 -0.04 5.08 10.00
C VAL A 16 0.56 6.35 10.62
N ASP A 17 1.86 6.36 10.87
CA ASP A 17 2.56 7.49 11.49
C ASP A 17 3.07 8.53 10.47
N HIS A 18 2.97 8.26 9.17
CA HIS A 18 3.54 9.12 8.14
C HIS A 18 2.63 10.33 7.81
N PRO A 19 3.11 11.59 7.86
CA PRO A 19 2.27 12.79 7.77
C PRO A 19 1.59 13.02 6.41
N ARG A 20 2.06 12.34 5.36
CA ARG A 20 1.47 12.40 4.00
C ARG A 20 0.41 11.32 3.73
N VAL A 21 0.21 10.40 4.67
CA VAL A 21 -0.75 9.30 4.54
C VAL A 21 -2.00 9.65 5.33
N THR A 22 -3.16 9.56 4.68
CA THR A 22 -4.45 9.90 5.31
C THR A 22 -5.17 8.69 5.86
N LYS A 23 -4.90 7.50 5.31
CA LYS A 23 -5.57 6.27 5.69
C LYS A 23 -4.73 5.06 5.31
N VAL A 24 -4.75 4.05 6.17
CA VAL A 24 -4.10 2.75 5.93
C VAL A 24 -5.14 1.65 6.03
N LEU A 25 -5.17 0.79 5.01
CA LEU A 25 -6.02 -0.38 4.93
C LEU A 25 -5.15 -1.63 5.10
N TYR A 26 -5.09 -2.12 6.34
CA TYR A 26 -4.42 -3.36 6.68
C TYR A 26 -5.20 -4.11 7.76
N PRO A 27 -5.60 -5.38 7.56
CA PRO A 27 -6.41 -6.11 8.54
C PRO A 27 -5.75 -6.29 9.92
N GLY A 28 -4.42 -6.17 10.00
CA GLY A 28 -3.67 -6.25 11.25
C GLY A 28 -3.73 -5.00 12.12
N LEU A 29 -4.23 -3.87 11.60
CA LEU A 29 -4.43 -2.66 12.40
C LEU A 29 -5.70 -2.79 13.25
N ALA A 30 -5.58 -2.49 14.55
CA ALA A 30 -6.74 -2.53 15.46
C ALA A 30 -7.86 -1.55 15.08
N SER A 31 -7.52 -0.48 14.33
CA SER A 31 -8.47 0.49 13.78
C SER A 31 -9.23 -0.02 12.55
N HIS A 32 -8.82 -1.15 11.96
CA HIS A 32 -9.47 -1.69 10.78
C HIS A 32 -10.85 -2.29 11.14
N VAL A 33 -11.90 -1.92 10.40
CA VAL A 33 -13.29 -2.32 10.69
C VAL A 33 -13.51 -3.83 10.84
N ASN A 34 -12.71 -4.62 10.12
CA ASN A 34 -12.77 -6.09 10.14
C ASN A 34 -11.60 -6.74 10.89
N HIS A 35 -10.87 -6.00 11.74
CA HIS A 35 -9.73 -6.54 12.50
C HIS A 35 -10.13 -7.79 13.31
N ASP A 36 -11.22 -7.72 14.09
CA ASP A 36 -11.68 -8.83 14.93
C ASP A 36 -12.06 -10.07 14.11
N VAL A 37 -12.65 -9.87 12.93
CA VAL A 37 -13.00 -10.96 12.01
C VAL A 37 -11.73 -11.58 11.44
N ALA A 38 -10.78 -10.75 10.99
CA ALA A 38 -9.48 -11.19 10.49
C ALA A 38 -8.71 -11.97 11.54
N ALA A 39 -8.62 -11.47 12.78
CA ALA A 39 -7.93 -12.12 13.89
C ALA A 39 -8.54 -13.47 14.28
N LYS A 40 -9.87 -13.64 14.12
CA LYS A 40 -10.55 -14.92 14.40
C LYS A 40 -10.30 -15.98 13.34
N GLN A 41 -10.17 -15.60 12.06
CA GLN A 41 -10.15 -16.55 10.94
C GLN A 41 -8.79 -16.69 10.24
N MET A 42 -7.87 -15.75 10.43
CA MET A 42 -6.55 -15.72 9.78
C MET A 42 -5.46 -16.07 10.79
N LYS A 43 -4.45 -16.86 10.35
CA LYS A 43 -3.27 -17.14 11.18
C LYS A 43 -2.38 -15.92 11.37
N ARG A 44 -2.30 -15.07 10.34
CA ARG A 44 -1.65 -13.75 10.28
C ARG A 44 -2.35 -12.90 9.21
N PHE A 45 -2.10 -11.60 9.20
CA PHE A 45 -2.85 -10.62 8.40
C PHE A 45 -2.40 -10.48 6.94
N GLY A 46 -1.35 -11.19 6.51
CA GLY A 46 -0.90 -11.24 5.12
C GLY A 46 0.08 -10.12 4.73
N GLY A 47 0.53 -10.18 3.48
CA GLY A 47 1.55 -9.29 2.91
C GLY A 47 1.02 -8.09 2.12
N MET A 48 -0.31 -7.90 2.06
CA MET A 48 -0.94 -6.87 1.25
C MET A 48 -1.30 -5.67 2.11
N ILE A 49 -0.91 -4.47 1.66
CA ILE A 49 -1.24 -3.19 2.30
C ILE A 49 -1.77 -2.25 1.23
N SER A 50 -2.82 -1.49 1.54
CA SER A 50 -3.19 -0.31 0.77
C SER A 50 -3.19 0.91 1.66
N PHE A 51 -2.92 2.08 1.09
CA PHE A 51 -2.99 3.34 1.81
C PHE A 51 -3.40 4.47 0.87
N GLU A 52 -3.93 5.53 1.44
CA GLU A 52 -4.35 6.74 0.72
C GLU A 52 -3.42 7.89 1.10
N ILE A 53 -3.09 8.72 0.12
CA ILE A 53 -2.37 9.99 0.31
C ILE A 53 -3.31 11.18 0.06
N ASP A 54 -3.06 12.31 0.73
CA ASP A 54 -3.71 13.59 0.41
C ASP A 54 -2.99 14.25 -0.77
N GLY A 55 -3.19 13.69 -1.96
CA GLY A 55 -2.48 14.09 -3.17
C GLY A 55 -3.30 13.89 -4.44
N SER A 56 -2.86 14.53 -5.51
CA SER A 56 -3.42 14.34 -6.84
C SER A 56 -3.00 13.00 -7.45
N VAL A 57 -3.63 12.61 -8.57
CA VAL A 57 -3.20 11.46 -9.38
C VAL A 57 -1.72 11.55 -9.76
N ALA A 58 -1.22 12.76 -10.05
CA ALA A 58 0.18 12.97 -10.40
C ALA A 58 1.11 12.73 -9.20
N ASP A 59 0.66 13.10 -7.99
CA ASP A 59 1.40 12.84 -6.75
C ASP A 59 1.45 11.33 -6.46
N GLY A 60 0.33 10.63 -6.64
CA GLY A 60 0.28 9.16 -6.54
C GLY A 60 1.25 8.47 -7.51
N VAL A 61 1.26 8.91 -8.78
CA VAL A 61 2.24 8.43 -9.77
C VAL A 61 3.67 8.71 -9.33
N LYS A 62 3.94 9.88 -8.75
CA LYS A 62 5.28 10.26 -8.28
C LYS A 62 5.76 9.37 -7.15
N VAL A 63 4.90 9.04 -6.19
CA VAL A 63 5.21 8.15 -5.06
C VAL A 63 5.63 6.77 -5.54
N VAL A 64 4.92 6.20 -6.51
CA VAL A 64 5.16 4.83 -6.98
C VAL A 64 6.27 4.73 -8.04
N SER A 65 6.65 5.84 -8.66
CA SER A 65 7.63 5.86 -9.74
C SER A 65 9.07 5.99 -9.25
N GLY A 66 10.00 5.33 -9.96
CA GLY A 66 11.45 5.49 -9.73
C GLY A 66 11.96 4.91 -8.41
N ARG A 67 11.16 4.07 -7.75
CA ARG A 67 11.55 3.35 -6.54
C ARG A 67 12.55 2.24 -6.88
N ARG A 68 13.53 2.01 -6.00
CA ARG A 68 14.62 1.06 -6.22
C ARG A 68 14.25 -0.38 -5.88
N PHE A 69 13.54 -0.56 -4.78
CA PHE A 69 13.15 -1.87 -4.24
C PHE A 69 11.69 -2.20 -4.53
N TRP A 70 10.86 -1.18 -4.76
CA TRP A 70 9.48 -1.36 -5.19
C TRP A 70 9.39 -1.44 -6.70
N THR A 71 9.02 -2.61 -7.21
CA THR A 71 8.76 -2.77 -8.65
C THR A 71 7.33 -2.32 -8.95
N LEU A 72 7.17 -1.46 -9.95
CA LEU A 72 5.84 -1.09 -10.44
C LEU A 72 5.20 -2.31 -11.14
N GLY A 73 4.13 -2.86 -10.58
CA GLY A 73 3.56 -4.11 -11.11
C GLY A 73 2.14 -4.43 -10.61
N GLU A 74 1.32 -4.96 -11.51
CA GLU A 74 -0.10 -5.27 -11.24
C GLU A 74 -0.31 -6.58 -10.45
N SER A 75 0.67 -7.49 -10.51
CA SER A 75 0.64 -8.78 -9.81
C SER A 75 0.86 -8.64 -8.29
N LEU A 76 0.88 -9.76 -7.55
CA LEU A 76 1.06 -9.78 -6.10
C LEU A 76 1.57 -11.14 -5.60
N GLY A 77 2.14 -11.16 -4.39
CA GLY A 77 2.54 -12.38 -3.68
C GLY A 77 3.86 -13.01 -4.14
N GLY A 78 4.62 -12.32 -5.00
CA GLY A 78 6.00 -12.67 -5.36
C GLY A 78 6.96 -12.45 -4.19
N VAL A 79 8.21 -12.87 -4.37
CA VAL A 79 9.28 -12.63 -3.38
C VAL A 79 9.74 -11.18 -3.41
N GLU A 80 9.60 -10.55 -4.56
CA GLU A 80 9.81 -9.14 -4.82
C GLU A 80 8.66 -8.27 -4.30
N SER A 81 8.99 -7.09 -3.80
CA SER A 81 8.03 -6.07 -3.42
C SER A 81 7.44 -5.38 -4.65
N LEU A 82 6.11 -5.36 -4.74
CA LEU A 82 5.38 -4.68 -5.82
C LEU A 82 4.60 -3.49 -5.27
N ILE A 83 4.55 -2.42 -6.04
CA ILE A 83 3.73 -1.24 -5.77
C ILE A 83 2.92 -0.89 -7.02
N GLU A 84 1.70 -0.42 -6.84
CA GLU A 84 0.89 0.14 -7.92
C GLU A 84 0.06 1.33 -7.45
N HIS A 85 -0.31 2.17 -8.40
CA HIS A 85 -1.30 3.22 -8.23
C HIS A 85 -2.55 2.86 -9.05
N PRO A 86 -3.56 2.21 -8.46
CA PRO A 86 -4.69 1.63 -9.20
C PRO A 86 -5.41 2.64 -10.10
N CYS A 87 -5.57 3.88 -9.63
CA CYS A 87 -6.24 4.95 -10.39
C CYS A 87 -5.57 5.24 -11.75
N SER A 88 -4.25 5.30 -11.82
CA SER A 88 -3.53 5.58 -13.08
C SER A 88 -3.10 4.33 -13.85
N MET A 89 -3.37 3.13 -13.30
CA MET A 89 -2.95 1.86 -13.86
C MET A 89 -4.18 0.96 -14.09
N THR A 90 -4.41 0.00 -13.20
CA THR A 90 -5.39 -1.09 -13.35
C THR A 90 -6.84 -0.62 -13.47
N HIS A 91 -7.15 0.59 -12.98
CA HIS A 91 -8.51 1.15 -12.97
C HIS A 91 -8.65 2.41 -13.82
N ALA A 92 -7.64 2.79 -14.62
CA ALA A 92 -7.66 4.04 -15.40
C ALA A 92 -8.84 4.16 -16.39
N SER A 93 -9.41 3.04 -16.83
CA SER A 93 -10.57 2.98 -17.74
C SER A 93 -11.93 3.17 -17.06
N ILE A 94 -11.98 3.18 -15.72
CA ILE A 94 -13.22 3.33 -14.96
C ILE A 94 -13.47 4.83 -14.71
N PRO A 95 -14.67 5.35 -15.02
CA PRO A 95 -15.07 6.73 -14.71
C PRO A 95 -14.79 7.09 -13.24
N LYS A 96 -14.31 8.31 -13.00
CA LYS A 96 -13.87 8.77 -11.67
C LYS A 96 -14.95 8.57 -10.61
N GLU A 97 -16.18 8.93 -10.94
CA GLU A 97 -17.33 8.85 -10.03
C GLU A 97 -17.62 7.41 -9.60
N LEU A 98 -17.45 6.45 -10.53
CA LEU A 98 -17.63 5.01 -10.24
C LEU A 98 -16.47 4.45 -9.42
N ARG A 99 -15.24 4.90 -9.67
CA ARG A 99 -14.07 4.52 -8.85
C ARG A 99 -14.24 4.98 -7.41
N GLN A 100 -14.56 6.25 -7.21
CA GLN A 100 -14.74 6.83 -5.87
C GLN A 100 -15.93 6.20 -5.14
N ALA A 101 -17.05 5.92 -5.84
CA ALA A 101 -18.17 5.19 -5.25
C ALA A 101 -17.81 3.76 -4.79
N ALA A 102 -16.78 3.15 -5.39
CA ALA A 102 -16.24 1.85 -4.99
C ALA A 102 -15.12 1.96 -3.94
N GLY A 103 -14.80 3.16 -3.44
CA GLY A 103 -13.72 3.40 -2.49
C GLY A 103 -12.31 3.41 -3.12
N LEU A 104 -12.23 3.57 -4.45
CA LEU A 104 -10.96 3.68 -5.19
C LEU A 104 -10.61 5.14 -5.40
N GLU A 105 -10.13 5.77 -4.32
CA GLU A 105 -9.71 7.17 -4.36
C GLU A 105 -8.52 7.42 -5.29
N ASP A 106 -8.40 8.65 -5.79
CA ASP A 106 -7.34 9.05 -6.72
C ASP A 106 -5.94 9.01 -6.09
N GLY A 107 -5.83 8.97 -4.76
CA GLY A 107 -4.57 8.83 -4.02
C GLY A 107 -4.35 7.42 -3.44
N LEU A 108 -5.14 6.42 -3.85
CA LEU A 108 -5.00 5.05 -3.35
C LEU A 108 -3.73 4.41 -3.94
N ILE A 109 -2.90 3.82 -3.09
CA ILE A 109 -1.70 3.05 -3.46
C ILE A 109 -1.83 1.65 -2.87
N ARG A 110 -1.40 0.63 -3.63
CA ARG A 110 -1.36 -0.77 -3.18
C ARG A 110 0.07 -1.29 -3.19
N CYS A 111 0.45 -1.93 -2.09
CA CYS A 111 1.72 -2.61 -1.90
C CYS A 111 1.49 -4.12 -1.70
N SER A 112 2.29 -4.93 -2.39
CA SER A 112 2.52 -6.34 -2.08
C SER A 112 3.92 -6.44 -1.48
N ALA A 113 4.01 -6.57 -0.16
CA ALA A 113 5.30 -6.63 0.54
C ALA A 113 6.02 -7.93 0.20
N GLY A 114 7.24 -7.83 -0.32
CA GLY A 114 8.13 -8.94 -0.63
C GLY A 114 8.88 -9.44 0.61
N ILE A 115 10.07 -10.03 0.39
CA ILE A 115 10.92 -10.60 1.43
C ILE A 115 12.24 -9.87 1.66
N GLU A 116 12.38 -8.66 1.13
CA GLU A 116 13.56 -7.80 1.28
C GLU A 116 13.77 -7.35 2.74
N GLY A 117 14.93 -6.71 2.98
CA GLY A 117 15.20 -6.00 4.22
C GLY A 117 14.20 -4.87 4.43
N ILE A 118 13.48 -4.89 5.55
CA ILE A 118 12.40 -3.93 5.80
C ILE A 118 12.89 -2.47 5.81
N ASP A 119 14.07 -2.21 6.33
CA ASP A 119 14.60 -0.84 6.42
C ASP A 119 14.83 -0.24 5.02
N ASP A 120 15.23 -1.06 4.04
CA ASP A 120 15.37 -0.65 2.64
C ASP A 120 14.01 -0.32 2.02
N LEU A 121 12.99 -1.15 2.26
CA LEU A 121 11.63 -0.93 1.76
C LEU A 121 11.01 0.34 2.35
N LEU A 122 11.20 0.58 3.64
CA LEU A 122 10.69 1.77 4.33
C LEU A 122 11.38 3.04 3.83
N ALA A 123 12.72 3.02 3.72
CA ALA A 123 13.47 4.19 3.27
C ALA A 123 13.12 4.58 1.82
N ASP A 124 13.00 3.60 0.92
CA ASP A 124 12.65 3.84 -0.47
C ASP A 124 11.19 4.33 -0.64
N LEU A 125 10.26 3.83 0.18
CA LEU A 125 8.88 4.32 0.19
C LEU A 125 8.76 5.72 0.79
N ASP A 126 9.48 6.02 1.88
CA ASP A 126 9.54 7.34 2.52
C ASP A 126 10.06 8.41 1.56
N GLU A 127 11.08 8.10 0.76
CA GLU A 127 11.57 9.01 -0.27
C GLU A 127 10.47 9.35 -1.30
N GLY A 128 9.72 8.34 -1.77
CA GLY A 128 8.57 8.55 -2.63
C GLY A 128 7.51 9.44 -1.97
N LEU A 129 7.15 9.16 -0.72
CA LEU A 129 6.14 9.89 0.04
C LEU A 129 6.54 11.35 0.35
N ARG A 130 7.83 11.65 0.52
CA ARG A 130 8.32 13.01 0.75
C ARG A 130 8.53 13.82 -0.52
N SER A 131 8.44 13.17 -1.68
CA SER A 131 8.71 13.81 -2.95
C SER A 131 7.57 14.70 -3.46
N PHE A 132 6.38 14.67 -2.85
CA PHE A 132 5.24 15.54 -3.15
C PHE A 132 4.84 16.35 -1.92
#